data_AF-A0AAN4YFE1-F1
#
_entry.id   AF-A0AAN4YFE1-F1
#
_cell.length_a   1.000
_cell.length_b   1.000
_cell.length_c   1.000
_cell.angle_alpha   90.00
_cell.angle_beta   90.00
_cell.angle_gamma   90.00
#
_symmetry.space_group_name_H-M   'P 1'
#
loop_
_entity.id
_entity.type
_entity.pdbx_description
1 polymer ?
#
loop_
_entity_poly.entity_id
_entity_poly.type
_entity_poly.pdbx_seq_one_letter_code
_entity_poly.pdbx_strand_id
1 'polypeptide(L)'
;MDFIRQQGLTCPQALIWAIRALNTFHMGVVRGDKGAIACGRHMYGRGIKHLAYILQTPAALTDETLAAAILLGGYEMLDESCKNSWVLHCGGIRHLMCARGPAAHKHGIGRTLMLSFRNFLVTEAFRQGESCFLEKPEWSSMVIKKSGTESERNEYDFVSQATEFIFNETVRCPGYYAATRAIIESQVNTKPAAIGQLVGKMTGTKSRLTRLHARITLASKEDTTTTFQESSTGMTASEFAKYVAEQPCISLLSSVLALLDQLMIVLELHQSSRSRIDSKSENDGVRTDHQPHNSSRNVALGAKMQEGLNKFSAAMIVPSIRGIPIRTVEEE
;
A
#
# COMPACT_ATOMS: atom_id res chain seq x y z
N MET A 1 -32.01 30.33 -27.14
CA MET A 1 -31.76 28.87 -27.06
C MET A 1 -30.26 28.54 -27.12
N ASP A 2 -29.38 29.45 -26.68
CA ASP A 2 -27.91 29.27 -26.83
C ASP A 2 -27.14 29.09 -25.51
N PHE A 3 -27.83 29.11 -24.37
CA PHE A 3 -27.21 28.92 -23.06
C PHE A 3 -26.94 27.44 -22.71
N ILE A 4 -27.55 26.49 -23.43
CA ILE A 4 -27.50 25.05 -23.10
C ILE A 4 -26.36 24.31 -23.83
N ARG A 5 -25.63 24.95 -24.77
CA ARG A 5 -24.57 24.28 -25.55
C ARG A 5 -23.14 24.44 -24.99
N GLN A 6 -22.91 25.20 -23.91
CA GLN A 6 -21.54 25.50 -23.43
C GLN A 6 -21.05 24.68 -22.22
N GLN A 7 -21.86 23.78 -21.64
CA GLN A 7 -21.41 22.88 -20.55
C GLN A 7 -21.37 21.41 -20.97
N GLY A 8 -20.83 21.14 -22.16
CA GLY A 8 -20.28 19.80 -22.41
C GLY A 8 -19.06 19.63 -21.51
N LEU A 9 -19.18 18.87 -20.43
CA LEU A 9 -18.05 18.37 -19.62
C LEU A 9 -17.08 17.63 -20.55
N THR A 10 -16.16 18.35 -21.17
CA THR A 10 -15.13 17.74 -22.01
C THR A 10 -14.09 17.14 -21.07
N CYS A 11 -14.12 15.81 -20.97
CA CYS A 11 -13.14 15.05 -20.21
C CYS A 11 -11.71 15.42 -20.69
N PRO A 12 -10.76 15.70 -19.78
CA PRO A 12 -9.40 16.05 -20.18
C PRO A 12 -8.79 14.98 -21.07
N GLN A 13 -8.05 15.39 -22.10
CA GLN A 13 -7.40 14.46 -23.03
C GLN A 13 -6.49 13.47 -22.30
N ALA A 14 -5.82 13.90 -21.23
CA ALA A 14 -5.01 13.04 -20.38
C ALA A 14 -5.82 11.83 -19.86
N LEU A 15 -7.03 12.08 -19.35
CA LEU A 15 -7.90 11.04 -18.81
C LEU A 15 -8.43 10.11 -19.92
N ILE A 16 -8.83 10.66 -21.07
CA ILE A 16 -9.27 9.86 -22.23
C ILE A 16 -8.16 8.90 -22.69
N TRP A 17 -6.94 9.41 -22.85
CA TRP A 17 -5.81 8.59 -23.28
C TRP A 17 -5.39 7.58 -22.22
N ALA A 18 -5.45 7.94 -20.92
CA ALA A 18 -5.17 7.01 -19.83
C ALA A 18 -6.14 5.82 -19.83
N ILE A 19 -7.45 6.07 -19.96
CA ILE A 19 -8.48 5.01 -20.05
C ILE A 19 -8.21 4.11 -21.25
N ARG A 20 -7.95 4.69 -22.43
CA ARG A 20 -7.68 3.92 -23.66
C ARG A 20 -6.41 3.09 -23.53
N ALA A 21 -5.32 3.68 -23.05
CA ALA A 21 -4.04 3.00 -22.88
C ALA A 21 -4.18 1.77 -21.97
N LEU A 22 -4.75 1.97 -20.78
CA LEU A 22 -4.93 0.89 -19.80
C LEU A 22 -5.80 -0.24 -20.35
N ASN A 23 -6.99 0.10 -20.87
CA ASN A 23 -7.94 -0.91 -21.34
C ASN A 23 -7.43 -1.65 -22.59
N THR A 24 -6.89 -0.93 -23.58
CA THR A 24 -6.37 -1.55 -24.80
C THR A 24 -5.19 -2.47 -24.49
N PHE A 25 -4.28 -2.04 -23.60
CA PHE A 25 -3.16 -2.88 -23.20
C PHE A 25 -3.60 -4.11 -22.42
N HIS A 26 -4.46 -3.93 -21.40
CA HIS A 26 -4.98 -5.03 -20.60
C HIS A 26 -5.69 -6.08 -21.47
N MET A 27 -6.57 -5.64 -22.37
CA MET A 27 -7.26 -6.53 -23.31
C MET A 27 -6.29 -7.24 -24.26
N GLY A 28 -5.25 -6.54 -24.72
CA GLY A 28 -4.20 -7.14 -25.54
C GLY A 28 -3.43 -8.23 -24.79
N VAL A 29 -3.07 -7.99 -23.54
CA VAL A 29 -2.42 -8.99 -22.66
C VAL A 29 -3.33 -10.20 -22.44
N VAL A 30 -4.59 -9.98 -22.05
CA VAL A 30 -5.55 -11.06 -21.78
C VAL A 30 -5.79 -11.94 -23.02
N ARG A 31 -5.73 -11.37 -24.22
CA ARG A 31 -5.99 -12.08 -25.49
C ARG A 31 -4.74 -12.56 -26.22
N GLY A 32 -3.54 -12.25 -25.72
CA GLY A 32 -2.29 -12.49 -26.45
C GLY A 32 -2.14 -11.68 -27.75
N ASP A 33 -2.89 -10.59 -27.91
CA ASP A 33 -2.87 -9.75 -29.10
C ASP A 33 -1.72 -8.72 -29.03
N LYS A 34 -0.64 -9.03 -29.74
CA LYS A 34 0.56 -8.18 -29.83
C LYS A 34 0.27 -6.80 -30.46
N GLY A 35 -0.69 -6.71 -31.38
CA GLY A 35 -1.09 -5.46 -32.01
C GLY A 35 -1.81 -4.54 -31.02
N ALA A 36 -2.76 -5.07 -30.26
CA ALA A 36 -3.43 -4.34 -29.19
C ALA A 36 -2.44 -3.88 -28.10
N ILE A 37 -1.47 -4.72 -27.71
CA ILE A 37 -0.41 -4.36 -26.77
C ILE A 37 0.41 -3.17 -27.30
N ALA A 38 0.84 -3.21 -28.56
CA ALA A 38 1.60 -2.12 -29.18
C ALA A 38 0.77 -0.83 -29.28
N CYS A 39 -0.51 -0.94 -29.64
CA CYS A 39 -1.45 0.19 -29.63
C CYS A 39 -1.61 0.78 -28.22
N GLY A 40 -1.75 -0.04 -27.19
CA GLY A 40 -1.83 0.39 -25.79
C GLY A 40 -0.58 1.18 -25.36
N ARG A 41 0.63 0.71 -25.72
CA ARG A 41 1.90 1.44 -25.50
C ARG A 41 1.91 2.81 -26.15
N HIS A 42 1.48 2.90 -27.41
CA HIS A 42 1.41 4.17 -28.12
C HIS A 42 0.42 5.15 -27.47
N MET A 43 -0.74 4.64 -27.03
CA MET A 43 -1.75 5.43 -26.32
C MET A 43 -1.24 5.91 -24.96
N TYR A 44 -0.50 5.08 -24.22
CA TYR A 44 0.15 5.46 -22.97
C TYR A 44 1.10 6.65 -23.18
N GLY A 45 1.95 6.58 -24.23
CA GLY A 45 2.85 7.68 -24.58
C GLY A 45 2.12 9.00 -24.87
N ARG A 46 0.92 8.94 -25.45
CA ARG A 46 0.05 10.13 -25.61
C ARG A 46 -0.53 10.60 -24.27
N GLY A 47 -0.98 9.67 -23.43
CA GLY A 47 -1.49 9.96 -22.10
C GLY A 47 -0.50 10.71 -21.23
N ILE A 48 0.76 10.25 -21.19
CA ILE A 48 1.85 10.91 -20.44
C ILE A 48 2.10 12.34 -20.96
N LYS A 49 2.12 12.55 -22.28
CA LYS A 49 2.30 13.90 -22.85
C LYS A 49 1.17 14.85 -22.45
N HIS A 50 -0.07 14.38 -22.50
CA HIS A 50 -1.22 15.19 -22.07
C HIS A 50 -1.24 15.42 -20.55
N LEU A 51 -0.83 14.42 -19.75
CA LEU A 51 -0.67 14.58 -18.31
C LEU A 51 0.39 15.64 -17.99
N ALA A 52 1.56 15.58 -18.64
CA ALA A 52 2.62 16.57 -18.46
C ALA A 52 2.18 18.00 -18.82
N TYR A 53 1.33 18.15 -19.85
CA TYR A 53 0.75 19.43 -20.22
C TYR A 53 -0.25 19.94 -19.17
N ILE A 54 -1.22 19.12 -18.75
CA ILE A 54 -2.26 19.57 -17.82
C ILE A 54 -1.69 19.91 -16.43
N LEU A 55 -0.60 19.25 -16.02
CA LEU A 55 0.12 19.55 -14.78
C LEU A 55 0.73 20.96 -14.74
N GLN A 56 0.87 21.64 -15.89
CA GLN A 56 1.36 23.02 -15.99
C GLN A 56 0.23 24.06 -15.96
N THR A 57 -1.02 23.63 -15.74
CA THR A 57 -2.20 24.47 -15.76
C THR A 57 -2.92 24.45 -14.40
N PRO A 58 -3.86 25.38 -14.12
CA PRO A 58 -4.69 25.31 -12.92
C PRO A 58 -5.51 24.00 -12.80
N ALA A 59 -5.75 23.31 -13.92
CA ALA A 59 -6.45 22.02 -13.92
C ALA A 59 -5.60 20.87 -13.36
N ALA A 60 -4.32 21.10 -13.03
CA ALA A 60 -3.43 20.11 -12.42
C ALA A 60 -4.05 19.46 -11.19
N LEU A 61 -4.78 20.22 -10.38
CA LEU A 61 -5.30 19.77 -9.08
C LEU A 61 -6.73 19.20 -9.15
N THR A 62 -7.32 18.98 -10.34
CA THR A 62 -8.67 18.43 -10.48
C THR A 62 -8.72 16.90 -10.35
N ASP A 63 -9.90 16.36 -10.04
CA ASP A 63 -10.14 14.91 -9.87
C ASP A 63 -9.81 14.14 -11.15
N GLU A 64 -10.08 14.73 -12.32
CA GLU A 64 -9.81 14.13 -13.62
C GLU A 64 -8.31 14.01 -13.88
N THR A 65 -7.51 15.00 -13.48
CA THR A 65 -6.04 14.93 -13.60
C THR A 65 -5.47 13.85 -12.70
N LEU A 66 -5.97 13.75 -11.46
CA LEU A 66 -5.58 12.67 -10.56
C LEU A 66 -6.01 11.29 -11.09
N ALA A 67 -7.23 11.16 -11.63
CA ALA A 67 -7.70 9.93 -12.26
C ALA A 67 -6.83 9.53 -13.45
N ALA A 68 -6.45 10.49 -14.30
CA ALA A 68 -5.54 10.25 -15.41
C ALA A 68 -4.18 9.74 -14.92
N ALA A 69 -3.61 10.37 -13.90
CA ALA A 69 -2.36 9.94 -13.30
C ALA A 69 -2.45 8.51 -12.74
N ILE A 70 -3.50 8.20 -11.97
CA ILE A 70 -3.72 6.86 -11.38
C ILE A 70 -3.87 5.79 -12.47
N LEU A 71 -4.64 6.04 -13.52
CA LEU A 71 -4.85 5.08 -14.60
C LEU A 71 -3.58 4.82 -15.41
N LEU A 72 -2.76 5.85 -15.65
CA LEU A 72 -1.44 5.69 -16.26
C LEU A 72 -0.47 4.93 -15.34
N GLY A 73 -0.56 5.13 -14.02
CA GLY A 73 0.18 4.32 -13.05
C GLY A 73 -0.24 2.86 -13.09
N GLY A 74 -1.55 2.59 -13.17
CA GLY A 74 -2.09 1.24 -13.34
C GLY A 74 -1.62 0.57 -14.64
N TYR A 75 -1.45 1.35 -15.71
CA TYR A 75 -0.84 0.85 -16.95
C TYR A 75 0.61 0.38 -16.71
N GLU A 76 1.43 1.18 -16.02
CA GLU A 76 2.83 0.81 -15.75
C GLU A 76 2.97 -0.39 -14.82
N MET A 77 1.99 -0.63 -13.96
CA MET A 77 1.93 -1.84 -13.15
C MET A 77 1.66 -3.10 -13.97
N LEU A 78 1.00 -2.96 -15.13
CA LEU A 78 0.74 -4.05 -16.07
C LEU A 78 1.87 -4.23 -17.09
N ASP A 79 2.47 -3.14 -17.57
CA ASP A 79 3.56 -3.20 -18.55
C ASP A 79 4.90 -3.40 -17.84
N GLU A 80 5.31 -4.65 -17.67
CA GLU A 80 6.59 -5.03 -17.06
C GLU A 80 7.82 -4.71 -17.94
N SER A 81 7.64 -3.95 -19.02
CA SER A 81 8.71 -3.56 -19.95
C SER A 81 9.81 -2.73 -19.26
N CYS A 82 9.44 -1.92 -18.26
CA CYS A 82 10.35 -1.08 -17.49
C CYS A 82 10.25 -1.42 -16.01
N LYS A 83 11.24 -2.15 -15.48
CA LYS A 83 11.28 -2.50 -14.05
C LYS A 83 11.21 -1.23 -13.19
N ASN A 84 10.30 -1.23 -12.23
CA ASN A 84 10.08 -0.15 -11.25
C ASN A 84 9.62 1.21 -11.81
N SER A 85 9.23 1.33 -13.08
CA SER A 85 8.68 2.61 -13.60
C SER A 85 7.46 3.05 -12.80
N TRP A 86 6.58 2.09 -12.47
CA TRP A 86 5.36 2.34 -11.70
C TRP A 86 5.64 2.95 -10.32
N VAL A 87 6.79 2.65 -9.69
CA VAL A 87 7.17 3.23 -8.39
C VAL A 87 7.48 4.72 -8.53
N LEU A 88 8.20 5.11 -9.59
CA LEU A 88 8.49 6.51 -9.89
C LEU A 88 7.20 7.27 -10.19
N HIS A 89 6.29 6.67 -10.98
CA HIS A 89 5.00 7.27 -11.29
C HIS A 89 4.10 7.39 -10.05
N CYS A 90 4.10 6.40 -9.15
CA CYS A 90 3.47 6.49 -7.83
C CYS A 90 4.00 7.68 -7.03
N GLY A 91 5.30 7.96 -7.08
CA GLY A 91 5.89 9.15 -6.48
C GLY A 91 5.31 10.45 -7.05
N GLY A 92 5.08 10.51 -8.37
CA GLY A 92 4.35 11.62 -9.00
C GLY A 92 2.91 11.78 -8.50
N ILE A 93 2.17 10.66 -8.38
CA ILE A 93 0.81 10.65 -7.82
C ILE A 93 0.82 11.10 -6.35
N ARG A 94 1.80 10.67 -5.55
CA ARG A 94 1.99 11.12 -4.17
C ARG A 94 2.13 12.64 -4.11
N HIS A 95 3.04 13.23 -4.90
CA HIS A 95 3.21 14.68 -4.96
C HIS A 95 1.91 15.40 -5.35
N LEU A 96 1.18 14.86 -6.33
CA LEU A 96 -0.09 15.42 -6.77
C LEU A 96 -1.16 15.38 -5.66
N MET A 97 -1.31 14.25 -4.95
CA MET A 97 -2.24 14.15 -3.82
C MET A 97 -1.84 15.10 -2.67
N CYS A 98 -0.55 15.20 -2.35
CA CYS A 98 -0.08 16.16 -1.35
C CYS A 98 -0.37 17.62 -1.75
N ALA A 99 -0.17 17.98 -3.02
CA ALA A 99 -0.43 19.33 -3.54
C ALA A 99 -1.92 19.68 -3.51
N ARG A 100 -2.80 18.72 -3.77
CA ARG A 100 -4.27 18.87 -3.64
C ARG A 100 -4.72 19.04 -2.18
N GLY A 101 -3.95 18.48 -1.25
CA GLY A 101 -4.21 18.52 0.19
C GLY A 101 -5.35 17.60 0.65
N PRO A 102 -5.44 17.30 1.96
CA PRO A 102 -6.39 16.31 2.48
C PRO A 102 -7.86 16.67 2.22
N ALA A 103 -8.20 17.97 2.19
CA ALA A 103 -9.56 18.45 1.97
C ALA A 103 -10.17 17.95 0.65
N ALA A 104 -9.34 17.85 -0.40
CA ALA A 104 -9.74 17.37 -1.72
C ALA A 104 -10.04 15.86 -1.77
N HIS A 105 -9.80 15.13 -0.67
CA HIS A 105 -9.98 13.67 -0.57
C HIS A 105 -10.98 13.27 0.51
N LYS A 106 -11.73 14.22 1.08
CA LYS A 106 -12.73 13.95 2.12
C LYS A 106 -14.01 13.33 1.59
N HIS A 107 -14.40 13.64 0.35
CA HIS A 107 -15.66 13.21 -0.27
C HIS A 107 -15.49 13.08 -1.80
N GLY A 108 -16.51 12.54 -2.47
CA GLY A 108 -16.57 12.52 -3.94
C GLY A 108 -15.51 11.64 -4.60
N ILE A 109 -15.21 11.95 -5.86
CA ILE A 109 -14.29 11.17 -6.71
C ILE A 109 -12.86 11.22 -6.16
N GLY A 110 -12.38 12.38 -5.71
CA GLY A 110 -11.08 12.52 -5.05
C GLY A 110 -10.87 11.55 -3.88
N ARG A 111 -11.91 11.29 -3.06
CA ARG A 111 -11.85 10.26 -2.00
C ARG A 111 -11.75 8.86 -2.59
N THR A 112 -12.59 8.52 -3.56
CA THR A 112 -12.59 7.19 -4.20
C THR A 112 -11.24 6.88 -4.83
N LEU A 113 -10.63 7.85 -5.53
CA LEU A 113 -9.31 7.74 -6.13
C LEU A 113 -8.20 7.53 -5.08
N MET A 114 -8.27 8.22 -3.95
CA MET A 114 -7.33 7.99 -2.85
C MET A 114 -7.48 6.58 -2.28
N LEU A 115 -8.72 6.15 -1.97
CA LEU A 115 -8.97 4.84 -1.37
C LEU A 115 -8.58 3.68 -2.29
N SER A 116 -8.77 3.82 -3.60
CA SER A 116 -8.38 2.79 -4.57
C SER A 116 -6.87 2.69 -4.75
N PHE A 117 -6.14 3.80 -4.56
CA PHE A 117 -4.70 3.86 -4.84
C PHE A 117 -3.79 3.80 -3.60
N ARG A 118 -4.33 4.02 -2.40
CA ARG A 118 -3.55 4.17 -1.15
C ARG A 118 -2.59 3.04 -0.83
N ASN A 119 -2.90 1.80 -1.21
CA ASN A 119 -2.01 0.66 -0.97
C ASN A 119 -0.72 0.78 -1.79
N PHE A 120 -0.78 1.29 -3.02
CA PHE A 120 0.40 1.52 -3.85
C PHE A 120 1.29 2.63 -3.28
N LEU A 121 0.69 3.65 -2.64
CA LEU A 121 1.42 4.73 -1.95
C LEU A 121 2.18 4.22 -0.72
N VAL A 122 1.64 3.22 -0.01
CA VAL A 122 2.36 2.56 1.08
C VAL A 122 3.57 1.80 0.52
N THR A 123 3.40 1.07 -0.57
CA THR A 123 4.50 0.33 -1.21
C THR A 123 5.58 1.28 -1.75
N GLU A 124 5.20 2.41 -2.35
CA GLU A 124 6.13 3.45 -2.79
C GLU A 124 6.93 4.02 -1.61
N ALA A 125 6.30 4.35 -0.48
CA ALA A 125 6.99 4.84 0.71
C ALA A 125 8.02 3.82 1.25
N PHE A 126 7.69 2.53 1.24
CA PHE A 126 8.67 1.48 1.56
C PHE A 126 9.86 1.44 0.60
N ARG A 127 9.64 1.67 -0.70
CA ARG A 127 10.71 1.71 -1.70
C ARG A 127 11.62 2.92 -1.52
N GLN A 128 11.04 4.08 -1.18
CA GLN A 128 11.84 5.28 -0.87
C GLN A 128 12.56 5.17 0.48
N GLY A 129 12.08 4.30 1.38
CA GLY A 129 12.60 4.22 2.74
C GLY A 129 12.17 5.42 3.58
N GLU A 130 10.94 5.90 3.37
CA GLU A 130 10.38 7.07 4.04
C GLU A 130 9.05 6.74 4.73
N SER A 131 8.62 7.61 5.65
CA SER A 131 7.26 7.58 6.20
C SER A 131 6.22 7.85 5.12
N CYS A 132 5.10 7.13 5.13
CA CYS A 132 4.00 7.40 4.21
C CYS A 132 3.21 8.62 4.69
N PHE A 133 2.97 9.61 3.80
CA PHE A 133 2.24 10.83 4.17
C PHE A 133 0.81 10.57 4.70
N LEU A 134 0.21 9.45 4.29
CA LEU A 134 -1.11 9.02 4.73
C LEU A 134 -1.15 8.63 6.22
N GLU A 135 0.00 8.47 6.89
CA GLU A 135 0.06 8.23 8.34
C GLU A 135 -0.28 9.48 9.17
N LYS A 136 -0.21 10.67 8.56
CA LYS A 136 -0.43 11.93 9.27
C LYS A 136 -1.91 12.08 9.67
N PRO A 137 -2.21 12.69 10.84
CA PRO A 137 -3.58 12.76 11.37
C PRO A 137 -4.61 13.37 10.41
N GLU A 138 -4.21 14.38 9.63
CA GLU A 138 -5.07 15.05 8.65
C GLU A 138 -5.52 14.12 7.49
N TRP A 139 -4.82 13.01 7.28
CA TRP A 139 -5.19 11.95 6.33
C TRP A 139 -5.92 10.78 6.98
N SER A 140 -5.68 10.52 8.27
CA SER A 140 -6.28 9.41 9.01
C SER A 140 -7.75 9.65 9.40
N SER A 141 -8.18 10.91 9.55
CA SER A 141 -9.53 11.27 10.00
C SER A 141 -10.63 11.14 8.93
N MET A 142 -10.36 10.52 7.78
CA MET A 142 -11.20 10.65 6.58
C MET A 142 -12.24 9.54 6.36
N VAL A 143 -12.39 8.58 7.28
CA VAL A 143 -13.28 7.42 7.03
C VAL A 143 -14.33 7.12 8.12
N ILE A 144 -14.27 7.74 9.30
CA ILE A 144 -15.34 7.54 10.29
C ILE A 144 -16.41 8.62 10.11
N LYS A 145 -17.30 8.44 9.11
CA LYS A 145 -18.64 9.02 9.23
C LYS A 145 -19.44 8.06 10.09
N LYS A 146 -19.75 8.44 11.33
CA LYS A 146 -20.97 7.94 12.01
C LYS A 146 -22.14 8.38 11.12
N SER A 147 -22.59 7.53 10.20
CA SER A 147 -23.90 7.73 9.57
C SER A 147 -24.92 7.65 10.69
N GLY A 148 -25.49 8.79 11.08
CA GLY A 148 -26.64 8.83 11.94
C GLY A 148 -27.87 8.43 11.12
N THR A 149 -28.22 7.15 11.15
CA THR A 149 -29.59 6.61 11.14
C THR A 149 -29.52 5.19 11.73
N GLU A 150 -30.51 4.80 12.51
CA GLU A 150 -30.41 3.76 13.54
C GLU A 150 -30.99 2.39 13.13
N SER A 151 -31.20 2.11 11.83
CA SER A 151 -32.02 0.96 11.43
C SER A 151 -31.47 0.00 10.36
N GLU A 152 -30.24 0.15 9.87
CA GLU A 152 -29.64 -0.79 8.89
C GLU A 152 -28.22 -1.25 9.30
N ARG A 153 -27.92 -1.20 10.60
CA ARG A 153 -26.58 -1.38 11.17
C ARG A 153 -26.29 -2.82 11.56
N ASN A 154 -25.24 -3.42 11.01
CA ASN A 154 -24.09 -3.86 11.82
C ASN A 154 -22.94 -4.46 10.98
N GLU A 155 -23.20 -5.06 9.82
CA GLU A 155 -22.20 -5.94 9.17
C GLU A 155 -21.31 -5.23 8.13
N TYR A 156 -21.89 -4.46 7.22
CA TYR A 156 -21.14 -3.62 6.27
C TYR A 156 -20.27 -2.57 6.98
N ASP A 157 -20.70 -2.14 8.17
CA ASP A 157 -19.95 -1.21 9.00
C ASP A 157 -18.71 -1.87 9.61
N PHE A 158 -18.79 -3.14 10.03
CA PHE A 158 -17.65 -3.84 10.64
C PHE A 158 -16.49 -4.06 9.67
N VAL A 159 -16.76 -4.47 8.43
CA VAL A 159 -15.70 -4.76 7.43
C VAL A 159 -15.06 -3.48 6.91
N SER A 160 -15.85 -2.45 6.68
CA SER A 160 -15.35 -1.12 6.37
C SER A 160 -14.45 -0.61 7.49
N GLN A 161 -14.90 -0.69 8.75
CA GLN A 161 -14.10 -0.32 9.92
C GLN A 161 -12.83 -1.18 10.05
N ALA A 162 -12.91 -2.49 9.82
CA ALA A 162 -11.77 -3.40 9.90
C ALA A 162 -10.73 -3.08 8.82
N THR A 163 -11.16 -2.87 7.57
CA THR A 163 -10.29 -2.53 6.44
C THR A 163 -9.57 -1.21 6.69
N GLU A 164 -10.28 -0.21 7.20
CA GLU A 164 -9.70 1.09 7.55
C GLU A 164 -8.75 1.01 8.74
N PHE A 165 -9.09 0.21 9.75
CA PHE A 165 -8.20 -0.02 10.87
C PHE A 165 -6.91 -0.71 10.43
N ILE A 166 -7.00 -1.76 9.61
CA ILE A 166 -5.84 -2.45 9.04
C ILE A 166 -4.99 -1.45 8.26
N PHE A 167 -5.61 -0.63 7.41
CA PHE A 167 -4.89 0.38 6.64
C PHE A 167 -4.18 1.41 7.53
N ASN A 168 -4.86 1.95 8.55
CA ASN A 168 -4.31 2.93 9.49
C ASN A 168 -3.13 2.40 10.32
N GLU A 169 -3.05 1.10 10.53
CA GLU A 169 -1.87 0.47 11.13
C GLU A 169 -0.78 0.15 10.09
N THR A 170 -1.18 -0.30 8.90
CA THR A 170 -0.28 -0.62 7.79
C THR A 170 0.51 0.60 7.32
N VAL A 171 -0.14 1.76 7.24
CA VAL A 171 0.46 3.01 6.73
C VAL A 171 1.64 3.52 7.59
N ARG A 172 1.76 3.06 8.84
CA ARG A 172 2.86 3.39 9.76
C ARG A 172 4.11 2.53 9.53
N CYS A 173 3.95 1.38 8.87
CA CYS A 173 5.01 0.41 8.70
C CYS A 173 6.19 0.92 7.83
N PRO A 174 5.98 1.74 6.78
CA PRO A 174 7.08 2.41 6.08
C PRO A 174 7.97 3.25 7.01
N GLY A 175 7.38 4.02 7.92
CA GLY A 175 8.13 4.81 8.91
C GLY A 175 8.91 3.93 9.89
N TYR A 176 8.32 2.82 10.33
CA TYR A 176 9.00 1.82 11.16
C TYR A 176 10.20 1.19 10.44
N TYR A 177 10.03 0.85 9.16
CA TYR A 177 11.10 0.31 8.32
C TYR A 177 12.22 1.33 8.13
N ALA A 178 11.89 2.57 7.77
CA ALA A 178 12.83 3.67 7.60
C ALA A 178 13.67 3.93 8.87
N ALA A 179 13.00 4.01 10.03
CA ALA A 179 13.66 4.21 11.31
C ALA A 179 14.60 3.04 11.67
N THR A 180 14.14 1.81 11.43
CA THR A 180 14.96 0.60 11.66
C THR A 180 16.21 0.59 10.79
N ARG A 181 16.05 0.93 9.51
CA ARG A 181 17.14 1.03 8.55
C ARG A 181 18.16 2.09 8.97
N ALA A 182 17.69 3.28 9.33
CA ALA A 182 18.55 4.36 9.81
C ALA A 182 19.35 3.98 11.07
N ILE A 183 18.74 3.22 12.00
CA ILE A 183 19.44 2.73 13.20
C ILE A 183 20.56 1.76 12.85
N ILE A 184 20.33 0.85 11.91
CA ILE A 184 21.33 -0.16 11.50
C ILE A 184 22.46 0.47 10.68
N GLU A 185 22.13 1.40 9.80
CA GLU A 185 23.10 2.09 8.95
C GLU A 185 23.90 3.15 9.72
N SER A 186 23.37 3.65 10.84
CA SER A 186 24.04 4.65 11.68
C SER A 186 25.38 4.13 12.24
N GLN A 187 26.44 4.90 12.00
CA GLN A 187 27.74 4.70 12.66
C GLN A 187 27.71 5.13 14.13
N VAL A 188 26.80 6.05 14.48
CA VAL A 188 26.63 6.59 15.84
C VAL A 188 25.78 5.63 16.67
N ASN A 189 26.18 5.42 17.93
CA ASN A 189 25.45 4.56 18.86
C ASN A 189 24.08 5.20 19.18
N THR A 190 23.01 4.62 18.63
CA THR A 190 21.65 5.08 18.93
C THR A 190 21.29 4.67 20.35
N LYS A 191 20.82 5.63 21.16
CA LYS A 191 20.47 5.39 22.58
C LYS A 191 19.49 4.21 22.70
N PRO A 192 19.73 3.25 23.61
CA PRO A 192 18.83 2.10 23.83
C PRO A 192 17.37 2.49 24.05
N ALA A 193 17.13 3.63 24.72
CA ALA A 193 15.80 4.19 24.94
C ALA A 193 15.05 4.52 23.64
N ALA A 194 15.73 5.03 22.61
CA ALA A 194 15.11 5.37 21.32
C ALA A 194 14.72 4.11 20.55
N ILE A 195 15.56 3.08 20.57
CA ILE A 195 15.25 1.77 19.99
C ILE A 195 14.09 1.13 20.75
N GLY A 196 14.09 1.18 22.09
CA GLY A 196 12.99 0.69 22.92
C GLY A 196 11.66 1.39 22.63
N GLN A 197 11.69 2.70 22.38
CA GLN A 197 10.50 3.46 21.96
C GLN A 197 9.97 2.99 20.60
N LEU A 198 10.85 2.72 19.63
CA LEU A 198 10.47 2.22 18.32
C LEU A 198 9.86 0.81 18.41
N VAL A 199 10.50 -0.09 19.15
CA VAL A 199 9.98 -1.44 19.42
C VAL A 199 8.61 -1.34 20.11
N GLY A 200 8.47 -0.48 21.14
CA GLY A 200 7.19 -0.27 21.82
C GLY A 200 6.06 0.19 20.88
N LYS A 201 6.36 1.08 19.92
CA LYS A 201 5.39 1.47 18.88
C LYS A 201 5.00 0.29 17.97
N MET A 202 5.97 -0.48 17.49
CA MET A 202 5.74 -1.68 16.67
C MET A 202 4.93 -2.73 17.42
N THR A 203 5.26 -3.01 18.67
CA THR A 203 4.52 -3.93 19.54
C THR A 203 3.08 -3.46 19.72
N GLY A 204 2.86 -2.17 19.98
CA GLY A 204 1.51 -1.59 20.08
C GLY A 204 0.69 -1.78 18.80
N THR A 205 1.29 -1.53 17.63
CA THR A 205 0.65 -1.80 16.33
C THR A 205 0.35 -3.29 16.15
N LYS A 206 1.30 -4.19 16.45
CA LYS A 206 1.12 -5.64 16.38
C LYS A 206 -0.05 -6.10 17.26
N SER A 207 -0.07 -5.70 18.54
CA SER A 207 -1.14 -6.10 19.47
C SER A 207 -2.53 -5.65 19.01
N ARG A 208 -2.63 -4.45 18.45
CA ARG A 208 -3.88 -3.93 17.88
C ARG A 208 -4.35 -4.75 16.67
N LEU A 209 -3.43 -5.08 15.76
CA LEU A 209 -3.72 -5.91 14.59
C LEU A 209 -4.06 -7.35 14.96
N THR A 210 -3.35 -7.98 15.89
CA THR A 210 -3.65 -9.32 16.38
C THR A 210 -5.01 -9.38 17.06
N ARG A 211 -5.38 -8.36 17.84
CA ARG A 211 -6.72 -8.26 18.44
C ARG A 211 -7.81 -8.18 17.36
N LEU A 212 -7.59 -7.39 16.32
CA LEU A 212 -8.54 -7.31 15.21
C LEU A 212 -8.63 -8.64 14.46
N HIS A 213 -7.50 -9.31 14.19
CA HIS A 213 -7.47 -10.63 13.56
C HIS A 213 -8.32 -11.64 14.33
N ALA A 214 -8.12 -11.73 15.65
CA ALA A 214 -8.88 -12.63 16.50
C ALA A 214 -10.39 -12.34 16.44
N ARG A 215 -10.79 -11.06 16.43
CA ARG A 215 -12.20 -10.66 16.27
C ARG A 215 -12.77 -11.09 14.92
N ILE A 216 -12.03 -10.89 13.82
CA ILE A 216 -12.46 -11.30 12.47
C ILE A 216 -12.60 -12.83 12.42
N THR A 217 -11.64 -13.59 12.95
CA THR A 217 -11.67 -15.05 12.98
C THR A 217 -12.83 -15.60 13.82
N LEU A 218 -13.15 -14.97 14.95
CA LEU A 218 -14.29 -15.36 15.79
C LEU A 218 -15.62 -15.09 15.07
N ALA A 219 -15.79 -13.88 14.51
CA ALA A 219 -16.98 -13.52 13.74
C ALA A 219 -17.21 -14.46 12.54
N SER A 220 -16.15 -14.95 11.91
CA SER A 220 -16.23 -15.94 10.82
C SER A 220 -16.71 -17.33 11.26
N LYS A 221 -16.74 -17.65 12.57
CA LYS A 221 -17.08 -18.98 13.11
C LYS A 221 -18.45 -19.05 13.77
N GLU A 222 -19.07 -17.93 14.10
CA GLU A 222 -20.30 -17.87 14.91
C GLU A 222 -21.55 -18.47 14.24
N ASP A 223 -21.54 -18.75 12.92
CA ASP A 223 -22.73 -19.19 12.18
C ASP A 223 -22.74 -20.69 11.81
N THR A 224 -21.91 -21.51 12.45
CA THR A 224 -21.95 -22.97 12.22
C THR A 224 -23.10 -23.67 12.99
N THR A 225 -23.91 -22.93 13.75
CA THR A 225 -24.87 -23.50 14.73
C THR A 225 -26.29 -22.93 14.70
N THR A 226 -26.73 -22.19 13.68
CA THR A 226 -28.12 -21.70 13.64
C THR A 226 -28.82 -21.97 12.31
N THR A 227 -29.84 -22.83 12.41
CA THR A 227 -30.73 -23.36 11.36
C THR A 227 -31.66 -22.26 10.78
N PHE A 228 -31.65 -22.12 9.45
CA PHE A 228 -32.63 -21.53 8.51
C PHE A 228 -33.47 -20.29 8.90
N GLN A 229 -33.38 -19.24 8.08
CA GLN A 229 -34.58 -18.63 7.48
C GLN A 229 -34.27 -18.01 6.11
N GLU A 230 -34.86 -18.59 5.06
CA GLU A 230 -34.86 -18.05 3.70
C GLU A 230 -35.66 -16.75 3.63
N SER A 231 -35.04 -15.68 3.14
CA SER A 231 -35.59 -14.56 2.35
C SER A 231 -34.83 -13.25 2.60
N SER A 232 -33.62 -13.18 2.07
CA SER A 232 -33.01 -11.89 1.75
C SER A 232 -32.11 -12.09 0.54
N THR A 233 -32.23 -11.22 -0.46
CA THR A 233 -31.33 -11.14 -1.63
C THR A 233 -29.95 -10.57 -1.25
N GLY A 234 -29.70 -10.34 0.05
CA GLY A 234 -28.42 -9.90 0.60
C GLY A 234 -27.63 -11.04 1.22
N MET A 235 -26.32 -10.98 1.03
CA MET A 235 -25.33 -11.89 1.63
C MET A 235 -25.39 -11.83 3.17
N THR A 236 -25.34 -12.98 3.85
CA THR A 236 -25.36 -13.04 5.33
C THR A 236 -24.04 -12.57 5.95
N ALA A 237 -24.06 -12.17 7.23
CA ALA A 237 -22.89 -11.80 8.04
C ALA A 237 -21.72 -12.77 7.91
N SER A 238 -22.05 -14.07 7.95
CA SER A 238 -21.10 -15.19 7.96
C SER A 238 -20.54 -15.49 6.60
N GLU A 239 -21.37 -15.45 5.55
CA GLU A 239 -20.90 -15.52 4.16
C GLU A 239 -19.98 -14.33 3.85
N PHE A 240 -20.27 -13.16 4.42
CA PHE A 240 -19.48 -11.94 4.27
C PHE A 240 -18.20 -11.94 5.09
N ALA A 241 -18.21 -12.46 6.31
CA ALA A 241 -17.01 -12.69 7.11
C ALA A 241 -16.09 -13.73 6.46
N LYS A 242 -16.64 -14.80 5.86
CA LYS A 242 -15.90 -15.77 5.06
C LYS A 242 -15.31 -15.13 3.80
N TYR A 243 -16.09 -14.32 3.07
CA TYR A 243 -15.59 -13.56 1.92
C TYR A 243 -14.40 -12.67 2.31
N VAL A 244 -14.49 -11.92 3.40
CA VAL A 244 -13.40 -11.08 3.93
C VAL A 244 -12.23 -11.92 4.45
N ALA A 245 -12.48 -13.10 5.00
CA ALA A 245 -11.43 -14.01 5.43
C ALA A 245 -10.66 -14.62 4.24
N GLU A 246 -11.36 -14.84 3.13
CA GLU A 246 -10.83 -15.29 1.84
C GLU A 246 -10.30 -14.12 0.98
N GLN A 247 -10.63 -12.86 1.34
CA GLN A 247 -10.16 -11.66 0.65
C GLN A 247 -8.68 -11.37 0.93
N PRO A 248 -8.02 -10.60 0.04
CA PRO A 248 -6.64 -10.13 0.20
C PRO A 248 -6.33 -9.42 1.53
N CYS A 249 -7.32 -8.96 2.31
CA CYS A 249 -7.09 -8.27 3.58
C CYS A 249 -6.51 -9.15 4.69
N ILE A 250 -6.83 -10.45 4.78
CA ILE A 250 -6.15 -11.34 5.75
C ILE A 250 -4.72 -11.61 5.33
N SER A 251 -4.48 -11.79 4.02
CA SER A 251 -3.11 -11.95 3.49
C SER A 251 -2.25 -10.71 3.77
N LEU A 252 -2.85 -9.51 3.65
CA LEU A 252 -2.22 -8.25 4.01
C LEU A 252 -1.92 -8.18 5.51
N LEU A 253 -2.90 -8.48 6.35
CA LEU A 253 -2.76 -8.46 7.81
C LEU A 253 -1.65 -9.41 8.29
N SER A 254 -1.61 -10.62 7.76
CA SER A 254 -0.59 -11.62 8.07
C SER A 254 0.81 -11.15 7.64
N SER A 255 0.89 -10.51 6.47
CA SER A 255 2.14 -9.95 5.95
C SER A 255 2.64 -8.75 6.76
N VAL A 256 1.74 -7.89 7.25
CA VAL A 256 2.09 -6.79 8.16
C VAL A 256 2.62 -7.33 9.49
N LEU A 257 1.94 -8.31 10.09
CA LEU A 257 2.38 -8.93 11.34
C LEU A 257 3.79 -9.55 11.19
N ALA A 258 4.02 -10.29 10.11
CA ALA A 258 5.33 -10.87 9.81
C ALA A 258 6.42 -9.80 9.62
N LEU A 259 6.12 -8.71 8.92
CA LEU A 259 7.05 -7.61 8.73
C LEU A 259 7.43 -6.97 10.08
N LEU A 260 6.45 -6.70 10.95
CA LEU A 260 6.70 -6.13 12.27
C LEU A 260 7.60 -7.03 13.11
N ASP A 261 7.35 -8.34 13.10
CA ASP A 261 8.18 -9.32 13.81
C ASP A 261 9.62 -9.33 13.29
N GLN A 262 9.80 -9.28 11.98
CA GLN A 262 11.14 -9.21 11.39
C GLN A 262 11.88 -7.94 11.80
N LEU A 263 11.21 -6.77 11.79
CA LEU A 263 11.83 -5.50 12.20
C LEU A 263 12.24 -5.52 13.68
N MET A 264 11.38 -6.03 14.56
CA MET A 264 11.68 -6.15 15.99
C MET A 264 12.88 -7.10 16.23
N ILE A 265 12.89 -8.28 15.60
CA ILE A 265 14.01 -9.23 15.69
C ILE A 265 15.32 -8.59 15.22
N VAL A 266 15.28 -7.83 14.12
CA VAL A 266 16.47 -7.13 13.60
C VAL A 266 17.01 -6.12 14.61
N LEU A 267 16.15 -5.34 15.26
CA LEU A 267 16.54 -4.37 16.28
C LEU A 267 17.11 -5.04 17.54
N GLU A 268 16.50 -6.14 18.00
CA GLU A 268 17.00 -6.93 19.13
C GLU A 268 18.39 -7.51 18.85
N LEU A 269 18.60 -8.06 17.65
CA LEU A 269 19.90 -8.57 17.21
C LEU A 269 20.93 -7.45 17.12
N HIS A 270 20.55 -6.27 16.65
CA HIS A 270 21.43 -5.10 16.61
C HIS A 270 21.85 -4.67 18.03
N GLN A 271 20.89 -4.48 18.95
CA GLN A 271 21.15 -4.09 20.34
C GLN A 271 22.03 -5.08 21.09
N SER A 272 21.69 -6.37 21.04
CA SER A 272 22.44 -7.45 21.72
C SER A 272 23.89 -7.55 21.27
N SER A 273 24.20 -7.00 20.10
CA SER A 273 25.53 -7.05 19.51
C SER A 273 26.36 -5.84 19.86
N ARG A 274 25.73 -4.66 19.91
CA ARG A 274 26.38 -3.45 20.42
C ARG A 274 26.73 -3.59 21.89
N SER A 275 25.84 -4.13 22.72
CA SER A 275 26.15 -4.38 24.15
C SER A 275 27.33 -5.32 24.35
N ARG A 276 27.49 -6.35 23.51
CA ARG A 276 28.66 -7.26 23.54
C ARG A 276 29.96 -6.61 23.07
N ILE A 277 29.88 -5.62 22.18
CA ILE A 277 31.06 -4.89 21.71
C ILE A 277 31.50 -3.90 22.78
N ASP A 278 30.55 -3.14 23.34
CA ASP A 278 30.80 -2.16 24.40
C ASP A 278 31.43 -2.88 25.62
N SER A 279 30.88 -4.02 26.05
CA SER A 279 31.44 -4.80 27.15
C SER A 279 32.82 -5.42 26.87
N LYS A 280 33.14 -5.75 25.62
CA LYS A 280 34.48 -6.19 25.22
C LYS A 280 35.48 -5.04 25.18
N SER A 281 35.06 -3.86 24.72
CA SER A 281 35.91 -2.67 24.65
C SER A 281 36.24 -2.08 26.03
N GLU A 282 35.36 -2.27 27.02
CA GLU A 282 35.62 -1.90 28.41
C GLU A 282 36.60 -2.88 29.09
N ASN A 283 36.64 -4.15 28.65
CA ASN A 283 37.51 -5.17 29.22
C ASN A 283 38.91 -5.22 28.57
N ASP A 284 39.00 -4.92 27.27
CA ASP A 284 40.27 -4.81 26.54
C ASP A 284 40.65 -3.33 26.39
N GLY A 285 41.46 -2.83 27.32
CA GLY A 285 42.00 -1.47 27.29
C GLY A 285 42.70 -1.16 25.97
N VAL A 286 42.00 -0.44 25.09
CA VAL A 286 42.46 0.21 23.84
C VAL A 286 43.27 -0.69 22.89
N ARG A 287 42.59 -1.19 21.85
CA ARG A 287 43.20 -1.32 20.51
C ARG A 287 42.16 -1.13 19.41
N THR A 288 42.14 0.07 18.85
CA THR A 288 41.39 0.44 17.65
C THR A 288 42.00 -0.23 16.44
N ASP A 289 41.34 -1.25 15.89
CA ASP A 289 41.43 -1.57 14.45
C ASP A 289 40.31 -2.53 14.00
N HIS A 290 39.03 -2.12 14.06
CA HIS A 290 37.91 -2.98 13.63
C HIS A 290 36.84 -2.22 12.86
N GLN A 291 37.05 -2.12 11.54
CA GLN A 291 36.07 -1.57 10.59
C GLN A 291 35.38 -2.61 9.65
N PRO A 292 35.89 -3.84 9.37
CA PRO A 292 35.23 -4.72 8.42
C PRO A 292 34.06 -5.55 8.99
N HIS A 293 34.10 -5.91 10.28
CA HIS A 293 33.13 -6.85 10.87
C HIS A 293 31.72 -6.25 11.08
N ASN A 294 31.62 -4.95 11.32
CA ASN A 294 30.35 -4.23 11.52
C ASN A 294 29.61 -4.02 10.18
N SER A 295 30.36 -3.76 9.11
CA SER A 295 29.81 -3.55 7.75
C SER A 295 29.13 -4.81 7.20
N SER A 296 29.81 -5.95 7.21
CA SER A 296 29.24 -7.21 6.71
C SER A 296 27.98 -7.65 7.46
N ARG A 297 27.87 -7.26 8.74
CA ARG A 297 26.71 -7.59 9.58
C ARG A 297 25.53 -6.67 9.32
N ASN A 298 25.77 -5.37 9.19
CA ASN A 298 24.72 -4.41 8.82
C ASN A 298 24.13 -4.76 7.46
N VAL A 299 24.96 -5.24 6.52
CA VAL A 299 24.51 -5.80 5.23
C VAL A 299 23.58 -7.01 5.44
N ALA A 300 23.92 -7.95 6.33
CA ALA A 300 23.07 -9.11 6.60
C ALA A 300 21.73 -8.74 7.27
N LEU A 301 21.73 -7.79 8.22
CA LEU A 301 20.50 -7.27 8.83
C LEU A 301 19.62 -6.55 7.80
N GLY A 302 20.24 -5.73 6.94
CA GLY A 302 19.55 -5.06 5.82
C GLY A 302 18.94 -6.05 4.83
N ALA A 303 19.65 -7.12 4.49
CA ALA A 303 19.12 -8.18 3.62
C ALA A 303 17.87 -8.85 4.24
N LYS A 304 17.90 -9.12 5.54
CA LYS A 304 16.77 -9.70 6.29
C LYS A 304 15.54 -8.78 6.27
N MET A 305 15.75 -7.48 6.42
CA MET A 305 14.68 -6.49 6.30
C MET A 305 14.09 -6.45 4.88
N GLN A 306 14.97 -6.48 3.86
CA GLN A 306 14.54 -6.46 2.46
C GLN A 306 13.73 -7.72 2.08
N GLU A 307 14.10 -8.88 2.60
CA GLU A 307 13.36 -10.12 2.42
C GLU A 307 11.92 -10.00 2.96
N GLY A 308 11.77 -9.48 4.18
CA GLY A 308 10.46 -9.22 4.78
C GLY A 308 9.61 -8.26 3.97
N LEU A 309 10.24 -7.19 3.49
CA LEU A 309 9.60 -6.20 2.66
C LEU A 309 9.14 -6.78 1.30
N ASN A 310 9.92 -7.68 0.70
CA ASN A 310 9.54 -8.36 -0.54
C ASN A 310 8.28 -9.23 -0.35
N LYS A 311 8.20 -9.97 0.76
CA LYS A 311 7.01 -10.77 1.12
C LYS A 311 5.77 -9.89 1.33
N PHE A 312 5.92 -8.78 2.05
CA PHE A 312 4.85 -7.79 2.21
C PHE A 312 4.39 -7.19 0.88
N SER A 313 5.33 -6.83 0.01
CA SER A 313 5.02 -6.24 -1.30
C SER A 313 4.23 -7.20 -2.18
N ALA A 314 4.54 -8.50 -2.13
CA ALA A 314 3.81 -9.52 -2.87
C ALA A 314 2.35 -9.64 -2.41
N ALA A 315 2.06 -9.48 -1.12
CA ALA A 315 0.69 -9.51 -0.59
C ALA A 315 -0.13 -8.24 -0.91
N MET A 316 0.55 -7.12 -1.18
CA MET A 316 -0.09 -5.83 -1.55
C MET A 316 -0.48 -5.77 -3.02
N ILE A 317 0.18 -6.53 -3.89
CA ILE A 317 -0.20 -6.64 -5.31
C ILE A 317 -1.42 -7.54 -5.36
N VAL A 318 -2.60 -6.93 -5.52
CA VAL A 318 -3.87 -7.64 -5.67
C VAL A 318 -3.70 -8.70 -6.78
N PRO A 319 -3.89 -10.01 -6.48
CA PRO A 319 -3.78 -11.08 -7.47
C PRO A 319 -4.74 -10.89 -8.66
N SER A 320 -5.80 -10.11 -8.47
CA SER A 320 -6.86 -9.83 -9.45
C SER A 320 -6.39 -9.04 -10.68
N ILE A 321 -5.31 -8.23 -10.60
CA ILE A 321 -4.74 -7.58 -11.80
C ILE A 321 -4.06 -8.61 -12.72
N ARG A 322 -3.57 -9.72 -12.14
CA ARG A 322 -2.97 -10.87 -12.84
C ARG A 322 -3.95 -12.01 -13.07
N GLY A 323 -5.26 -11.75 -13.02
CA GLY A 323 -6.30 -12.76 -13.17
C GLY A 323 -6.31 -13.43 -14.54
N ILE A 324 -5.42 -14.41 -14.70
CA ILE A 324 -5.50 -15.70 -15.41
C ILE A 324 -4.07 -16.26 -15.34
N PRO A 325 -3.82 -17.42 -14.69
CA PRO A 325 -2.54 -18.10 -14.84
C PRO A 325 -2.36 -18.41 -16.33
N ILE A 326 -1.25 -17.96 -16.91
CA ILE A 326 -0.82 -18.34 -18.26
C ILE A 326 -0.68 -19.86 -18.21
N ARG A 327 -1.67 -20.59 -18.75
CA ARG A 327 -1.44 -21.97 -19.16
C ARG A 327 -0.38 -21.87 -20.24
N THR A 328 0.84 -22.24 -19.89
CA THR A 328 1.84 -22.64 -20.86
C THR A 328 1.17 -23.71 -21.70
N VAL A 329 0.87 -23.39 -22.95
CA VAL A 329 0.56 -24.40 -23.95
C VAL A 329 1.83 -25.23 -24.03
N GLU A 330 1.79 -26.41 -23.43
CA GLU A 330 2.76 -27.46 -23.74
C GLU A 330 2.62 -27.72 -25.23
N GLU A 331 3.75 -27.59 -25.93
CA GLU A 331 3.88 -27.91 -27.35
C GLU A 331 3.58 -29.41 -27.53
N GLU A 332 2.52 -29.73 -28.28
CA GLU A 332 2.42 -30.97 -29.07
C GLU A 332 2.80 -30.67 -30.51
#